data_AF-A0A1F2YMN0-F1
#
_entry.id   AF-A0A1F2YMN0-F1
#
_cell.length_a   1.000
_cell.length_b   1.000
_cell.length_c   1.000
_cell.angle_alpha   90.00
_cell.angle_beta   90.00
_cell.angle_gamma   90.00
#
_symmetry.space_group_name_H-M   'P 1'
#
loop_
_entity.id
_entity.type
_entity.pdbx_description
1 polymer ?
#
loop_
_entity_poly.entity_id
_entity_poly.type
_entity_poly.pdbx_seq_one_letter_code
_entity_poly.pdbx_strand_id
1 'polypeptide(L)'
;MQDGFAFDLSAAQWRLSAADEKAFIEALAVRLEQALPDLVEVTRSHSLFSKISPVKTIRVRFDTVEYRLQNQHGFSTEKAKVVRGIVLKTDAVAFSEWLEELSSSLESHAQQHADARAAMERFLMS
;
A
#
# COMPACT_ATOMS: atom_id res chain seq x y z
N MET A 1 -7.30 -14.30 -22.51
CA MET A 1 -6.16 -13.37 -22.65
C MET A 1 -6.65 -12.07 -23.28
N GLN A 2 -7.42 -11.29 -22.53
CA GLN A 2 -7.84 -9.92 -22.89
C GLN A 2 -7.99 -9.10 -21.60
N ASP A 3 -6.90 -8.93 -20.85
CA ASP A 3 -6.91 -8.19 -19.57
C ASP A 3 -5.92 -7.01 -19.56
N GLY A 4 -5.04 -6.89 -20.56
CA GLY A 4 -4.04 -5.82 -20.63
C GLY A 4 -4.57 -4.46 -21.11
N PHE A 5 -5.59 -4.44 -21.99
CA PHE A 5 -6.08 -3.19 -22.58
C PHE A 5 -7.08 -2.43 -21.70
N ALA A 6 -7.84 -3.11 -20.85
CA ALA A 6 -8.78 -2.47 -19.92
C ALA A 6 -8.05 -1.69 -18.82
N PHE A 7 -6.89 -2.20 -18.39
CA PHE A 7 -6.06 -1.55 -17.39
C PHE A 7 -5.37 -0.29 -17.95
N ASP A 8 -4.88 -0.34 -19.19
CA ASP A 8 -4.21 0.79 -19.83
C ASP A 8 -5.18 1.95 -20.16
N LEU A 9 -6.43 1.63 -20.55
CA LEU A 9 -7.48 2.63 -20.75
C LEU A 9 -7.88 3.34 -19.43
N SER A 10 -7.83 2.62 -18.31
CA SER A 10 -8.12 3.13 -16.97
C SER A 10 -7.04 4.12 -16.51
N ALA A 11 -5.77 3.82 -16.78
CA ALA A 11 -4.63 4.68 -16.44
C ALA A 11 -4.58 5.98 -17.28
N ALA A 12 -5.12 5.96 -18.50
CA ALA A 12 -5.23 7.15 -19.35
C ALA A 12 -6.36 8.10 -18.87
N GLN A 13 -7.47 7.54 -18.37
CA GLN A 13 -8.61 8.31 -17.89
C GLN A 13 -8.37 8.95 -16.52
N TRP A 14 -7.47 8.37 -15.70
CA TRP A 14 -7.09 8.92 -14.38
C TRP A 14 -6.17 10.14 -14.46
N ARG A 15 -5.47 10.35 -15.58
CA ARG A 15 -4.62 11.53 -15.80
C ARG A 15 -5.39 12.85 -15.95
N LEU A 16 -6.73 12.81 -16.01
CA LEU A 16 -7.55 13.97 -16.37
C LEU A 16 -7.97 14.89 -15.21
N SER A 17 -7.65 14.59 -13.93
CA SER A 17 -7.87 15.55 -12.83
C SER A 17 -6.99 15.29 -11.60
N ALA A 18 -6.04 16.17 -11.33
CA ALA A 18 -5.18 16.13 -10.13
C ALA A 18 -5.95 16.20 -8.79
N ALA A 19 -7.23 16.59 -8.82
CA ALA A 19 -8.13 16.57 -7.67
C ALA A 19 -8.61 15.15 -7.33
N ASP A 20 -8.92 14.33 -8.33
CA ASP A 20 -9.34 12.93 -8.13
C ASP A 20 -8.19 12.08 -7.61
N GLU A 21 -6.96 12.35 -8.05
CA GLU A 21 -5.76 11.65 -7.58
C GLU A 21 -5.54 11.82 -6.06
N LYS A 22 -5.70 13.03 -5.53
CA LYS A 22 -5.56 13.30 -4.10
C LYS A 22 -6.68 12.66 -3.28
N ALA A 23 -7.92 12.74 -3.76
CA ALA A 23 -9.06 12.12 -3.11
C ALA A 23 -8.94 10.58 -3.08
N PHE A 24 -8.39 10.00 -4.14
CA PHE A 24 -8.12 8.58 -4.22
C PHE A 24 -7.03 8.13 -3.24
N ILE A 25 -5.89 8.83 -3.19
CA ILE A 25 -4.81 8.52 -2.22
C ILE A 25 -5.32 8.64 -0.78
N GLU A 26 -6.14 9.65 -0.50
CA GLU A 26 -6.78 9.84 0.81
C GLU A 26 -7.69 8.66 1.16
N ALA A 27 -8.57 8.25 0.25
CA ALA A 27 -9.45 7.10 0.44
C ALA A 27 -8.66 5.79 0.61
N LEU A 28 -7.57 5.61 -0.15
CA LEU A 28 -6.68 4.46 -0.04
C LEU A 28 -5.99 4.43 1.33
N ALA A 29 -5.44 5.57 1.78
CA ALA A 29 -4.82 5.68 3.10
C ALA A 29 -5.80 5.29 4.22
N VAL A 30 -7.02 5.86 4.20
CA VAL A 30 -8.06 5.55 5.20
C VAL A 30 -8.42 4.06 5.19
N ARG A 31 -8.58 3.45 4.00
CA ARG A 31 -8.89 2.02 3.89
C ARG A 31 -7.75 1.14 4.42
N LEU A 32 -6.50 1.48 4.11
CA LEU A 32 -5.33 0.73 4.57
C LEU A 32 -5.14 0.87 6.09
N GLU A 33 -5.27 2.09 6.65
CA GLU A 33 -5.21 2.32 8.10
C GLU A 33 -6.32 1.56 8.85
N GLN A 34 -7.54 1.50 8.29
CA GLN A 34 -8.66 0.78 8.90
C GLN A 34 -8.49 -0.74 8.83
N ALA A 35 -7.97 -1.27 7.73
CA ALA A 35 -7.83 -2.70 7.54
C ALA A 35 -6.63 -3.27 8.32
N LEU A 36 -5.52 -2.53 8.40
CA LEU A 36 -4.21 -3.03 8.84
C LEU A 36 -3.46 -1.99 9.68
N PRO A 37 -4.01 -1.59 10.84
CA PRO A 37 -3.45 -0.51 11.64
C PRO A 37 -2.01 -0.77 12.12
N ASP A 38 -1.62 -2.04 12.27
CA ASP A 38 -0.28 -2.43 12.74
C ASP A 38 0.77 -2.50 11.62
N LEU A 39 0.35 -2.53 10.35
CA LEU A 39 1.26 -2.67 9.19
C LEU A 39 1.39 -1.40 8.37
N VAL A 40 0.46 -0.45 8.55
CA VAL A 40 0.35 0.75 7.72
C VAL A 40 0.69 1.99 8.56
N GLU A 41 1.63 2.77 8.06
CA GLU A 41 2.02 4.06 8.62
C GLU A 41 1.70 5.16 7.60
N VAL A 42 0.76 6.04 7.95
CA VAL A 42 0.38 7.19 7.11
C VAL A 42 0.92 8.47 7.73
N THR A 43 1.82 9.14 7.01
CA THR A 43 2.30 10.47 7.36
C THR A 43 1.47 11.52 6.66
N ARG A 44 0.86 12.41 7.43
CA ARG A 44 0.08 13.56 6.94
C ARG A 44 0.86 14.84 7.21
N SER A 45 0.77 15.82 6.31
CA SER A 45 1.43 17.11 6.53
C SER A 45 0.68 17.90 7.59
N HIS A 46 1.24 18.02 8.80
CA HIS A 46 0.69 18.90 9.84
C HIS A 46 0.89 20.37 9.44
N SER A 47 -0.06 20.94 8.72
CA SER A 47 -0.18 22.39 8.63
C SER A 47 -1.13 22.84 9.75
N LEU A 48 -0.59 23.48 10.78
CA LEU A 48 -1.34 24.01 11.94
C LEU A 48 -2.44 25.03 11.55
N PHE A 49 -2.52 25.41 10.26
CA PHE A 49 -3.47 26.37 9.71
C PHE A 49 -4.42 25.79 8.64
N SER A 50 -4.31 24.51 8.29
CA SER A 50 -5.15 23.91 7.23
C SER A 50 -6.17 22.92 7.80
N LYS A 51 -7.46 23.15 7.52
CA LYS A 51 -8.58 22.27 7.89
C LYS A 51 -8.52 20.88 7.24
N ILE A 52 -7.71 20.74 6.19
CA ILE A 52 -7.51 19.51 5.42
C ILE A 52 -5.99 19.34 5.26
N SER A 53 -5.44 18.32 5.93
CA SER A 53 -4.02 17.96 5.87
C SER A 53 -3.86 16.76 4.94
N PRO A 54 -3.34 16.94 3.71
CA PRO A 54 -3.25 15.86 2.75
C PRO A 54 -2.23 14.79 3.19
N VAL A 55 -2.50 13.55 2.81
CA VAL A 55 -1.55 12.42 2.94
C VAL A 55 -0.27 12.74 2.17
N LYS A 56 0.86 12.73 2.88
CA LYS A 56 2.20 12.98 2.34
C LYS A 56 2.89 11.67 1.99
N THR A 57 2.72 10.65 2.84
CA THR A 57 3.36 9.35 2.64
C THR A 57 2.47 8.26 3.21
N ILE A 58 2.31 7.17 2.45
CA ILE A 58 1.75 5.91 2.91
C ILE A 58 2.90 4.91 2.91
N ARG A 59 3.11 4.21 4.00
CA ARG A 59 4.11 3.16 4.12
C ARG A 59 3.45 1.90 4.65
N VAL A 60 3.53 0.82 3.90
CA VAL A 60 3.03 -0.50 4.33
C VAL A 60 4.22 -1.40 4.53
N ARG A 61 4.39 -1.92 5.75
CA ARG A 61 5.55 -2.72 6.14
C ARG A 61 5.14 -4.16 6.39
N PHE A 62 5.74 -5.05 5.63
CA PHE A 62 5.72 -6.48 5.86
C PHE A 62 7.10 -6.95 6.34
N ASP A 63 7.23 -8.23 6.68
CA ASP A 63 8.49 -8.80 7.18
C ASP A 63 9.68 -8.67 6.21
N THR A 64 9.42 -8.76 4.91
CA THR A 64 10.47 -8.82 3.87
C THR A 64 10.36 -7.75 2.79
N VAL A 65 9.32 -6.93 2.83
CA VAL A 65 9.05 -5.90 1.83
C VAL A 65 8.35 -4.73 2.49
N GLU A 66 8.68 -3.54 2.02
CA GLU A 66 8.03 -2.30 2.38
C GLU A 66 7.55 -1.62 1.10
N TYR A 67 6.28 -1.27 1.08
CA TYR A 67 5.64 -0.53 -0.01
C TYR A 67 5.48 0.92 0.43
N ARG A 68 5.92 1.85 -0.40
CA ARG A 68 5.85 3.28 -0.09
C ARG A 68 5.21 4.06 -1.22
N LEU A 69 4.29 4.94 -0.87
CA LEU A 69 3.69 5.93 -1.76
C LEU A 69 3.99 7.31 -1.19
N GLN A 70 4.60 8.18 -1.98
CA GLN A 70 4.89 9.56 -1.60
C GLN A 70 4.12 10.54 -2.48
N ASN A 71 3.62 11.61 -1.87
CA ASN A 71 2.88 12.68 -2.55
C ASN A 71 3.49 14.03 -2.17
N GLN A 72 4.66 14.36 -2.74
CA GLN A 72 5.37 15.62 -2.46
C GLN A 72 5.33 16.58 -3.66
N HIS A 73 5.69 16.12 -4.86
CA HIS A 73 5.69 16.91 -6.11
C HIS A 73 5.06 16.12 -7.28
N GLY A 74 4.06 15.31 -6.97
CA GLY A 74 3.54 14.22 -7.80
C GLY A 74 3.55 12.91 -7.01
N PHE A 75 2.77 11.92 -7.46
CA PHE A 75 2.79 10.60 -6.85
C PHE A 75 4.06 9.84 -7.27
N SER A 76 4.77 9.27 -6.31
CA SER A 76 5.81 8.28 -6.56
C SER A 76 5.54 7.04 -5.73
N THR A 77 5.71 5.88 -6.36
CA THR A 77 5.58 4.58 -5.72
C THR A 77 6.91 3.87 -5.73
N GLU A 78 7.26 3.32 -4.58
CA GLU A 78 8.52 2.67 -4.32
C GLU A 78 8.25 1.34 -3.61
N LYS A 79 9.08 0.36 -3.95
CA LYS A 79 9.16 -0.93 -3.27
C LYS A 79 10.55 -1.08 -2.69
N ALA A 80 10.62 -1.26 -1.38
CA ALA A 80 11.84 -1.56 -0.68
C ALA A 80 11.86 -3.04 -0.27
N LYS A 81 12.87 -3.79 -0.71
CA LYS A 81 13.12 -5.13 -0.17
C LYS A 81 13.82 -5.00 1.17
N VAL A 82 13.23 -5.58 2.21
CA VAL A 82 13.73 -5.54 3.59
C VAL A 82 14.18 -6.94 4.00
N VAL A 83 15.34 -7.06 4.63
CA VAL A 83 15.77 -8.32 5.26
C VAL A 83 16.30 -7.99 6.64
N ARG A 84 15.73 -8.62 7.68
CA ARG A 84 16.10 -8.39 9.08
C ARG A 84 16.08 -6.92 9.50
N GLY A 85 15.09 -6.17 8.99
CA GLY A 85 14.95 -4.73 9.27
C GLY A 85 15.88 -3.80 8.49
N ILE A 86 16.72 -4.33 7.60
CA ILE A 86 17.61 -3.54 6.74
C ILE A 86 17.03 -3.47 5.33
N VAL A 87 16.90 -2.27 4.78
CA VAL A 87 16.51 -2.04 3.38
C VAL A 87 17.69 -2.43 2.49
N LEU A 88 17.53 -3.47 1.69
CA LEU A 88 18.55 -3.96 0.75
C LEU A 88 18.52 -3.21 -0.58
N LYS A 89 17.32 -2.94 -1.08
CA LYS A 89 17.10 -2.34 -2.39
C LYS A 89 15.77 -1.60 -2.38
N THR A 90 15.77 -0.41 -2.96
CA THR A 90 14.55 0.35 -3.22
C THR A 90 14.43 0.54 -4.72
N ASP A 91 13.32 0.07 -5.27
CA ASP A 91 12.98 0.19 -6.69
C ASP A 91 11.77 1.11 -6.84
N ALA A 92 11.87 2.07 -7.76
CA ALA A 92 10.71 2.85 -8.17
C ALA A 92 9.85 1.97 -9.10
N VAL A 93 8.59 1.82 -8.75
CA VAL A 93 7.64 0.95 -9.47
C VAL A 93 6.45 1.78 -9.93
N ALA A 94 5.77 1.33 -10.99
CA ALA A 94 4.53 1.98 -11.42
C ALA A 94 3.45 1.82 -10.34
N PHE A 95 2.54 2.80 -10.23
CA PHE A 95 1.48 2.75 -9.22
C PHE A 95 0.58 1.51 -9.36
N SER A 96 0.34 1.08 -10.60
CA SER A 96 -0.40 -0.14 -10.92
C SER A 96 0.25 -1.41 -10.37
N GLU A 97 1.54 -1.57 -10.66
CA GLU A 97 2.36 -2.68 -10.19
C GLU A 97 2.47 -2.67 -8.67
N TRP A 98 2.64 -1.48 -8.08
CA TRP A 98 2.64 -1.29 -6.64
C TRP A 98 1.36 -1.79 -5.98
N LEU A 99 0.19 -1.50 -6.56
CA LEU A 99 -1.10 -1.91 -6.01
C LEU A 99 -1.34 -3.42 -6.15
N GLU A 100 -0.96 -4.00 -7.29
CA GLU A 100 -1.05 -5.45 -7.53
C GLU A 100 -0.18 -6.22 -6.56
N GLU A 101 1.09 -5.83 -6.43
CA GLU A 101 2.03 -6.50 -5.53
C GLU A 101 1.67 -6.31 -4.04
N LEU A 102 1.15 -5.12 -3.68
CA LEU A 102 0.62 -4.89 -2.33
C LEU A 102 -0.53 -5.86 -2.04
N SER A 103 -1.47 -5.99 -2.97
CA SER A 103 -2.63 -6.88 -2.82
C SER A 103 -2.18 -8.34 -2.66
N SER A 104 -1.25 -8.80 -3.50
CA SER A 104 -0.67 -10.14 -3.39
C SER A 104 0.06 -10.37 -2.06
N SER A 105 0.81 -9.38 -1.59
CA SER A 105 1.51 -9.46 -0.29
C SER A 105 0.53 -9.50 0.88
N LEU A 106 -0.57 -8.75 0.80
CA LEU A 106 -1.65 -8.77 1.78
C LEU A 106 -2.36 -10.11 1.85
N GLU A 107 -2.69 -10.71 0.70
CA GLU A 107 -3.29 -12.04 0.64
C GLU A 107 -2.36 -13.10 1.23
N SER A 108 -1.06 -13.06 0.88
CA SER A 108 -0.07 -13.97 1.45
C SER A 108 0.04 -13.82 2.97
N HIS A 109 0.05 -12.58 3.47
CA HIS A 109 0.09 -12.30 4.90
C HIS A 109 -1.17 -12.82 5.61
N ALA A 110 -2.36 -12.54 5.06
CA ALA A 110 -3.62 -13.02 5.62
C ALA A 110 -3.68 -14.57 5.67
N GLN A 111 -3.21 -15.25 4.62
CA GLN A 111 -3.14 -16.70 4.57
C GLN A 111 -2.19 -17.26 5.64
N GLN A 112 -1.00 -16.67 5.80
CA GLN A 112 -0.04 -17.10 6.83
C GLN A 112 -0.62 -16.94 8.24
N HIS A 113 -1.33 -15.84 8.51
CA HIS A 113 -1.99 -15.63 9.80
C HIS A 113 -3.14 -16.62 10.04
N ALA A 114 -3.94 -16.92 9.01
CA ALA A 114 -5.00 -17.91 9.09
C ALA A 114 -4.46 -19.32 9.34
N ASP A 115 -3.40 -19.71 8.63
CA ASP A 115 -2.74 -21.01 8.76
C ASP A 115 -2.10 -21.19 10.15
N ALA A 116 -1.44 -20.14 10.66
CA ALA A 116 -0.87 -20.12 12.00
C ALA A 116 -1.96 -20.28 13.06
N ARG A 117 -3.09 -19.56 12.91
CA ARG A 117 -4.23 -19.69 13.81
C ARG A 117 -4.83 -21.10 13.77
N ALA A 118 -5.02 -21.66 12.58
CA ALA A 118 -5.56 -23.01 12.41
C ALA A 118 -4.60 -24.08 12.99
N ALA A 119 -3.29 -23.91 12.84
CA ALA A 119 -2.30 -24.79 13.46
C ALA A 119 -2.34 -24.71 14.99
N MET A 120 -2.51 -23.51 15.53
CA MET A 120 -2.64 -23.30 16.98
C MET A 120 -3.93 -23.91 17.53
N GLU A 121 -5.05 -23.77 16.81
CA GLU A 121 -6.32 -24.43 17.17
C GLU A 121 -6.19 -25.97 17.14
N ARG A 122 -5.53 -26.54 16.12
CA ARG A 122 -5.24 -27.98 16.05
C ARG A 122 -4.38 -28.47 17.22
N PHE A 123 -3.36 -27.70 17.61
CA PHE A 123 -2.49 -28.03 18.74
C PHE A 123 -3.21 -27.97 20.09
N LEU A 124 -4.14 -27.01 20.27
CA LEU A 124 -4.92 -26.90 21.51
C LEU A 124 -6.03 -27.96 21.62
N MET A 125 -6.46 -28.54 20.49
CA MET A 125 -7.44 -29.62 20.44
C MET A 125 -6.82 -31.03 20.43
N SER A 126 -5.48 -31.15 20.38
CA SER A 126 -4.75 -32.42 20.49
C SER A 126 -4.29 -32.70 21.91
#